data_AF-A0A953WMV1-F1
#
_entry.id   AF-A0A953WMV1-F1
#
_cell.length_a   1.000
_cell.length_b   1.000
_cell.length_c   1.000
_cell.angle_alpha   90.00
_cell.angle_beta   90.00
_cell.angle_gamma   90.00
#
_symmetry.space_group_name_H-M   'P 1'
#
loop_
_entity.id
_entity.type
_entity.pdbx_description
1 polymer ?
#
loop_
_entity_poly.entity_id
_entity_poly.type
_entity_poly.pdbx_seq_one_letter_code
_entity_poly.pdbx_strand_id
1 'polypeptide(L)'
;MKSLYLSVAALALSAGAAFAKSDDLDKRAHEIHDRVIALDTHVDIADHGYATAALDPGGFTKGQVDLPKMRAGGLDAIFLIVYTPQGPLTADGFAEARHFATAKLNAITRMTRAYPRDIALALSASDARSIDRSGRKVAFIGMENPYPLGATIEDVETWRDA
;
A
#
# COMPACT_ATOMS: atom_id res chain seq x y z
N MET A 1 44.72 31.87 22.37
CA MET A 1 43.27 31.99 22.69
C MET A 1 42.40 32.53 21.54
N LYS A 2 42.95 33.16 20.48
CA LYS A 2 42.16 33.60 19.31
C LYS A 2 41.86 32.50 18.27
N SER A 3 42.62 31.40 18.26
CA SER A 3 42.45 30.29 17.30
C SER A 3 41.32 29.31 17.65
N LEU A 4 40.82 29.30 18.89
CA LEU A 4 39.78 28.37 19.34
C LEU A 4 38.36 28.84 18.98
N TYR A 5 38.15 30.14 18.78
CA TYR A 5 36.84 30.71 18.40
C TYR A 5 36.53 30.56 16.90
N LEU A 6 37.55 30.44 16.04
CA LEU A 6 37.36 30.26 14.59
C LEU A 6 36.90 28.83 14.23
N SER A 7 37.31 27.81 15.00
CA SER A 7 36.94 26.42 14.77
C SER A 7 35.47 26.12 15.10
N VAL A 8 34.90 26.80 16.11
CA VAL A 8 33.49 26.64 16.50
C VAL A 8 32.55 27.36 15.52
N ALA A 9 32.96 28.52 14.98
CA ALA A 9 32.19 29.25 13.98
C ALA A 9 32.08 28.50 12.64
N ALA A 10 33.15 27.83 12.21
CA ALA A 10 33.17 27.04 10.97
C ALA A 10 32.27 25.79 11.04
N LEU A 11 32.20 25.13 12.21
CA LEU A 11 31.35 23.95 12.43
C LEU A 11 29.85 24.32 12.49
N ALA A 12 29.52 25.48 13.06
CA ALA A 12 28.15 26.00 13.09
C ALA A 12 27.65 26.43 11.70
N LEU A 13 28.52 27.01 10.87
CA LEU A 13 28.19 27.43 9.50
C LEU A 13 27.94 26.23 8.57
N SER A 14 28.74 25.16 8.69
CA SER A 14 28.57 23.94 7.88
C SER A 14 27.31 23.16 8.27
N ALA A 15 26.96 23.13 9.56
CA ALA A 15 25.70 22.55 10.02
C ALA A 15 24.50 23.33 9.50
N GLY A 16 24.49 24.67 9.63
CA GLY A 16 23.39 25.52 9.15
C GLY A 16 23.14 25.42 7.64
N ALA A 17 24.20 25.31 6.83
CA ALA A 17 24.07 25.12 5.38
C ALA A 17 23.56 23.71 5.00
N ALA A 18 23.92 22.67 5.76
CA ALA A 18 23.41 21.32 5.56
C ALA A 18 21.92 21.21 5.94
N PHE A 19 21.50 21.84 7.04
CA PHE A 19 20.10 21.94 7.45
C PHE A 19 19.24 22.74 6.45
N ALA A 20 19.71 23.90 6.00
CA ALA A 20 18.98 24.69 4.99
C ALA A 20 18.84 23.92 3.65
N LYS A 21 19.82 23.10 3.30
CA LYS A 21 19.79 22.25 2.10
C LYS A 21 18.88 21.03 2.28
N SER A 22 18.77 20.44 3.48
CA SER A 22 17.79 19.39 3.75
C SER A 22 16.36 19.92 3.71
N ASP A 23 16.11 21.10 4.28
CA ASP A 23 14.78 21.72 4.27
C ASP A 23 14.29 22.01 2.84
N ASP A 24 15.19 22.42 1.94
CA ASP A 24 14.89 22.62 0.51
C ASP A 24 14.57 21.30 -0.21
N LEU A 25 15.28 20.22 0.13
CA LEU A 25 15.03 18.89 -0.42
C LEU A 25 13.69 18.31 0.06
N ASP A 26 13.38 18.44 1.36
CA ASP A 26 12.12 17.97 1.93
C ASP A 26 10.94 18.74 1.35
N LYS A 27 11.06 20.07 1.25
CA LYS A 27 10.06 20.90 0.59
C LYS A 27 9.84 20.47 -0.86
N ARG A 28 10.91 20.28 -1.62
CA ARG A 28 10.82 19.85 -3.02
C ARG A 28 10.24 18.43 -3.14
N ALA A 29 10.55 17.54 -2.21
CA ALA A 29 9.98 16.20 -2.16
C ALA A 29 8.46 16.27 -1.94
N HIS A 30 8.00 17.05 -0.96
CA HIS A 30 6.57 17.29 -0.73
C HIS A 30 5.88 17.93 -1.93
N GLU A 31 6.49 18.93 -2.58
CA GLU A 31 5.92 19.54 -3.79
C GLU A 31 5.78 18.54 -4.95
N ILE A 32 6.68 17.56 -5.08
CA ILE A 32 6.53 16.49 -6.07
C ILE A 32 5.43 15.54 -5.63
N HIS A 33 5.46 15.11 -4.37
CA HIS A 33 4.53 14.16 -3.78
C HIS A 33 3.07 14.63 -3.91
N ASP A 34 2.81 15.91 -3.63
CA ASP A 34 1.48 16.52 -3.70
C ASP A 34 0.93 16.66 -5.14
N ARG A 35 1.78 16.48 -6.16
CA ARG A 35 1.41 16.63 -7.60
C ARG A 35 1.32 15.30 -8.34
N VAL A 36 1.71 14.19 -7.72
CA VAL A 36 1.67 12.86 -8.34
C VAL A 36 0.66 11.99 -7.61
N ILE A 37 0.18 10.95 -8.29
CA ILE A 37 -0.53 9.87 -7.61
C ILE A 37 0.54 8.94 -7.04
N ALA A 38 0.76 8.97 -5.73
CA ALA A 38 1.70 8.07 -5.10
C ALA A 38 1.10 6.65 -5.06
N LEU A 39 1.84 5.68 -5.60
CA LEU A 39 1.38 4.30 -5.74
C LEU A 39 2.38 3.33 -5.13
N ASP A 40 1.88 2.42 -4.28
CA ASP A 40 2.60 1.23 -3.85
C ASP A 40 2.07 0.00 -4.59
N THR A 41 2.97 -0.75 -5.24
CA THR A 41 2.63 -1.93 -6.04
C THR A 41 2.44 -3.19 -5.22
N HIS A 42 2.71 -3.17 -3.91
CA HIS A 42 2.68 -4.39 -3.11
C HIS A 42 2.45 -4.13 -1.61
N VAL A 43 1.18 -4.14 -1.20
CA VAL A 43 0.77 -4.06 0.21
C VAL A 43 0.19 -5.39 0.66
N ASP A 44 0.97 -6.10 1.47
CA ASP A 44 0.50 -7.30 2.15
C ASP A 44 -0.58 -6.98 3.19
N ILE A 45 -1.58 -7.84 3.24
CA ILE A 45 -2.62 -7.82 4.27
C ILE A 45 -2.48 -9.03 5.18
N ALA A 46 -2.86 -8.86 6.44
CA ALA A 46 -2.85 -9.96 7.41
C ALA A 46 -3.63 -11.17 6.89
N ASP A 47 -3.10 -12.37 7.12
CA ASP A 47 -3.71 -13.63 6.71
C ASP A 47 -5.12 -13.82 7.28
N HIS A 48 -5.35 -13.26 8.47
CA HIS A 48 -6.63 -13.34 9.16
C HIS A 48 -7.03 -11.99 9.75
N GLY A 49 -8.34 -11.73 9.81
CA GLY A 49 -8.91 -10.60 10.52
C GLY A 49 -8.80 -9.24 9.81
N TYR A 50 -8.12 -9.13 8.66
CA TYR A 50 -8.06 -7.89 7.88
C TYR A 50 -9.47 -7.39 7.52
N ALA A 51 -9.72 -6.09 7.61
CA ALA A 51 -11.04 -5.47 7.39
C ALA A 51 -12.15 -6.05 8.28
N THR A 52 -11.83 -6.48 9.49
CA THR A 52 -12.80 -6.86 10.54
C THR A 52 -12.51 -6.04 11.79
N ALA A 53 -13.34 -6.17 12.83
CA ALA A 53 -13.07 -5.51 14.12
C ALA A 53 -11.71 -5.89 14.75
N ALA A 54 -11.12 -7.05 14.39
CA ALA A 54 -9.80 -7.45 14.87
C ALA A 54 -8.66 -6.64 14.23
N LEU A 55 -8.82 -6.21 12.97
CA LEU A 55 -7.85 -5.42 12.24
C LEU A 55 -8.58 -4.56 11.20
N ASP A 56 -9.02 -3.39 11.65
CA ASP A 56 -9.82 -2.48 10.83
C ASP A 56 -8.97 -1.36 10.22
N PRO A 57 -8.67 -1.38 8.90
CA PRO A 57 -7.83 -0.39 8.24
C PRO A 57 -8.53 0.97 8.06
N GLY A 58 -9.78 1.13 8.50
CA GLY A 58 -10.41 2.46 8.59
C GLY A 58 -9.82 3.34 9.68
N GLY A 59 -9.28 2.72 10.74
CA GLY A 59 -8.59 3.39 11.85
C GLY A 59 -7.08 3.15 11.83
N PHE A 60 -6.39 3.71 12.82
CA PHE A 60 -4.98 3.42 13.03
C PHE A 60 -4.82 1.99 13.58
N THR A 61 -4.06 1.18 12.85
CA THR A 61 -3.77 -0.21 13.23
C THR A 61 -2.29 -0.41 13.56
N LYS A 62 -1.93 -1.63 13.98
CA LYS A 62 -0.53 -2.08 14.06
C LYS A 62 0.08 -2.40 12.69
N GLY A 63 -0.72 -2.45 11.63
CA GLY A 63 -0.23 -2.59 10.26
C GLY A 63 0.48 -1.33 9.78
N GLN A 64 1.30 -1.49 8.74
CA GLN A 64 2.07 -0.37 8.16
C GLN A 64 1.20 0.52 7.26
N VAL A 65 0.14 -0.03 6.68
CA VAL A 65 -0.79 0.68 5.79
C VAL A 65 -2.21 0.60 6.36
N ASP A 66 -2.82 1.76 6.56
CA ASP A 66 -4.24 1.96 6.85
C ASP A 66 -4.69 3.32 6.32
N LEU A 67 -6.00 3.57 6.23
CA LEU A 67 -6.55 4.79 5.63
C LEU A 67 -6.04 6.08 6.31
N PRO A 68 -5.95 6.17 7.64
CA PRO A 68 -5.32 7.33 8.29
C PRO A 68 -3.86 7.54 7.91
N LYS A 69 -3.03 6.48 7.88
CA LYS A 69 -1.62 6.57 7.47
C LYS A 69 -1.47 6.93 5.99
N MET A 70 -2.31 6.37 5.11
CA MET A 70 -2.33 6.73 3.69
C MET A 70 -2.63 8.21 3.48
N ARG A 71 -3.60 8.76 4.23
CA ARG A 71 -3.89 10.20 4.21
C ARG A 71 -2.72 11.03 4.73
N ALA A 72 -2.14 10.64 5.87
CA ALA A 72 -1.04 11.39 6.50
C ALA A 72 0.25 11.38 5.65
N GLY A 73 0.54 10.25 4.98
CA GLY A 73 1.72 10.09 4.15
C GLY A 73 1.51 10.44 2.67
N GLY A 74 0.33 10.89 2.26
CA GLY A 74 0.01 11.17 0.85
C GLY A 74 0.13 9.95 -0.06
N LEU A 75 -0.19 8.74 0.44
CA LEU A 75 -0.25 7.54 -0.40
C LEU A 75 -1.66 7.43 -1.00
N ASP A 76 -1.76 7.42 -2.32
CA ASP A 76 -3.04 7.56 -3.01
C ASP A 76 -3.57 6.24 -3.56
N ALA A 77 -2.67 5.39 -4.03
CA ALA A 77 -3.01 4.11 -4.62
C ALA A 77 -2.18 2.97 -4.02
N ILE A 78 -2.81 1.82 -3.81
CA ILE A 78 -2.14 0.61 -3.33
C ILE A 78 -2.64 -0.61 -4.09
N PHE A 79 -1.76 -1.56 -4.35
CA PHE A 79 -2.13 -2.93 -4.67
C PHE A 79 -2.21 -3.74 -3.38
N LEU A 80 -3.43 -4.14 -3.00
CA LEU A 80 -3.63 -5.07 -1.90
C LEU A 80 -3.45 -6.50 -2.41
N ILE A 81 -2.58 -7.26 -1.76
CA ILE A 81 -2.08 -8.51 -2.32
C ILE A 81 -2.83 -9.72 -1.76
N VAL A 82 -3.39 -10.52 -2.68
CA VAL A 82 -3.84 -11.89 -2.44
C VAL A 82 -2.61 -12.79 -2.50
N TYR A 83 -1.80 -12.74 -1.44
CA TYR A 83 -0.65 -13.62 -1.26
C TYR A 83 -1.13 -15.00 -0.82
N THR A 84 -0.52 -16.06 -1.34
CA THR A 84 -0.73 -17.43 -0.85
C THR A 84 0.60 -18.15 -0.61
N PRO A 85 0.83 -18.72 0.59
CA PRO A 85 2.00 -19.57 0.84
C PRO A 85 2.05 -20.77 -0.11
N GLN A 86 3.26 -21.18 -0.47
CA GLN A 86 3.44 -22.38 -1.28
C GLN A 86 3.16 -23.65 -0.46
N GLY A 87 2.42 -24.59 -1.05
CA GLY A 87 2.16 -25.92 -0.48
C GLY A 87 2.46 -27.07 -1.45
N PRO A 88 2.09 -28.31 -1.09
CA PRO A 88 2.26 -29.49 -1.93
C PRO A 88 1.48 -29.41 -3.25
N LEU A 89 2.06 -29.86 -4.37
CA LEU A 89 1.40 -29.87 -5.68
C LEU A 89 0.41 -31.03 -5.80
N THR A 90 -0.68 -30.95 -5.03
CA THR A 90 -1.72 -31.96 -4.90
C THR A 90 -3.09 -31.30 -4.99
N ALA A 91 -4.13 -32.05 -5.32
CA ALA A 91 -5.50 -31.53 -5.39
C ALA A 91 -5.92 -30.85 -4.08
N ASP A 92 -5.62 -31.46 -2.93
CA ASP A 92 -5.94 -30.91 -1.61
C ASP A 92 -5.16 -29.62 -1.34
N GLY A 93 -3.87 -29.59 -1.67
CA GLY A 93 -3.04 -28.39 -1.51
C GLY A 93 -3.54 -27.20 -2.35
N PHE A 94 -3.96 -27.45 -3.59
CA PHE A 94 -4.56 -26.42 -4.44
C PHE A 94 -5.93 -25.94 -3.89
N ALA A 95 -6.74 -26.85 -3.35
CA ALA A 95 -8.03 -26.50 -2.77
C ALA A 95 -7.87 -25.64 -1.51
N GLU A 96 -6.92 -25.96 -0.64
CA GLU A 96 -6.58 -25.14 0.54
C GLU A 96 -6.06 -23.76 0.14
N ALA A 97 -5.14 -23.70 -0.83
CA ALA A 97 -4.63 -22.45 -1.39
C ALA A 97 -5.75 -21.58 -1.97
N ARG A 98 -6.69 -22.17 -2.71
CA ARG A 98 -7.87 -21.48 -3.24
C ARG A 98 -8.75 -20.92 -2.14
N HIS A 99 -9.01 -21.69 -1.09
CA HIS A 99 -9.80 -21.23 0.05
C HIS A 99 -9.13 -20.03 0.74
N PHE A 100 -7.82 -20.13 0.96
CA PHE A 100 -7.02 -19.07 1.57
C PHE A 100 -7.01 -17.77 0.74
N ALA A 101 -6.71 -17.88 -0.56
CA ALA A 101 -6.72 -16.74 -1.48
C ALA A 101 -8.10 -16.08 -1.59
N THR A 102 -9.17 -16.90 -1.65
CA THR A 102 -10.55 -16.39 -1.66
C THR A 102 -10.87 -15.62 -0.39
N ALA A 103 -10.39 -16.06 0.77
CA ALA A 103 -10.59 -15.34 2.03
C ALA A 103 -9.90 -13.95 2.03
N LYS A 104 -8.70 -13.83 1.46
CA LYS A 104 -8.01 -12.55 1.29
C LYS A 104 -8.73 -11.64 0.29
N LEU A 105 -9.16 -12.16 -0.86
CA LEU A 105 -9.96 -11.41 -1.82
C LEU A 105 -11.24 -10.84 -1.17
N ASN A 106 -11.97 -11.68 -0.43
CA ASN A 106 -13.15 -11.26 0.33
C ASN A 106 -12.84 -10.19 1.38
N ALA A 107 -11.64 -10.20 1.98
CA ALA A 107 -11.21 -9.17 2.92
C ALA A 107 -10.96 -7.83 2.23
N ILE A 108 -10.35 -7.83 1.05
CA ILE A 108 -10.16 -6.61 0.23
C ILE A 108 -11.51 -6.04 -0.21
N THR A 109 -12.41 -6.89 -0.71
CA THR A 109 -13.77 -6.48 -1.09
C THR A 109 -14.56 -5.93 0.09
N ARG A 110 -14.38 -6.51 1.29
CA ARG A 110 -15.00 -6.00 2.51
C ARG A 110 -14.48 -4.62 2.89
N MET A 111 -13.17 -4.38 2.79
CA MET A 111 -12.58 -3.06 3.05
C MET A 111 -13.20 -1.99 2.15
N THR A 112 -13.23 -2.21 0.84
CA THR A 112 -13.73 -1.20 -0.13
C THR A 112 -15.22 -0.95 0.03
N ARG A 113 -16.00 -1.96 0.42
CA ARG A 113 -17.44 -1.82 0.72
C ARG A 113 -17.72 -1.12 2.05
N ALA A 114 -16.87 -1.29 3.06
CA ALA A 114 -17.02 -0.65 4.35
C ALA A 114 -16.72 0.86 4.29
N TYR A 115 -15.80 1.25 3.39
CA TYR A 115 -15.29 2.62 3.29
C TYR A 115 -15.48 3.25 1.89
N PRO A 116 -16.70 3.26 1.32
CA PRO A 116 -16.92 3.65 -0.08
C PRO A 116 -16.67 5.14 -0.36
N ARG A 117 -16.65 5.96 0.71
CA ARG A 117 -16.32 7.38 0.66
C ARG A 117 -14.82 7.66 0.78
N ASP A 118 -14.03 6.68 1.22
CA ASP A 118 -12.60 6.86 1.50
C ASP A 118 -11.71 6.09 0.51
N ILE A 119 -12.15 4.93 0.02
CA ILE A 119 -11.38 4.09 -0.91
C ILE A 119 -12.31 3.36 -1.90
N ALA A 120 -11.83 3.15 -3.12
CA ALA A 120 -12.56 2.38 -4.13
C ALA A 120 -11.62 1.48 -4.96
N LEU A 121 -12.18 0.38 -5.48
CA LEU A 121 -11.47 -0.55 -6.36
C LEU A 121 -11.34 0.05 -7.77
N ALA A 122 -10.13 0.04 -8.32
CA ALA A 122 -9.83 0.36 -9.71
C ALA A 122 -9.51 -0.92 -10.49
N LEU A 123 -10.07 -1.05 -11.70
CA LEU A 123 -9.76 -2.13 -12.63
C LEU A 123 -8.87 -1.67 -13.80
N SER A 124 -8.66 -0.36 -13.90
CA SER A 124 -7.84 0.25 -14.93
C SER A 124 -7.14 1.52 -14.41
N ALA A 125 -6.13 1.98 -15.15
CA ALA A 125 -5.50 3.27 -14.88
C ALA A 125 -6.47 4.45 -15.06
N SER A 126 -7.53 4.29 -15.85
CA SER A 126 -8.57 5.33 -15.99
C SER A 126 -9.40 5.42 -14.71
N ASP A 127 -9.80 4.27 -14.15
CA ASP A 127 -10.55 4.20 -12.90
C ASP A 127 -9.75 4.80 -11.76
N ALA A 128 -8.46 4.45 -11.65
CA ALA A 128 -7.57 4.99 -10.63
C ALA A 128 -7.52 6.52 -10.66
N ARG A 129 -7.28 7.12 -11.84
CA ARG A 129 -7.31 8.58 -11.99
C ARG A 129 -8.68 9.18 -11.68
N SER A 130 -9.76 8.48 -11.99
CA SER A 130 -11.12 8.94 -11.70
C SER A 130 -11.44 8.92 -10.19
N ILE A 131 -11.05 7.84 -9.51
CA ILE A 131 -11.22 7.64 -8.07
C ILE A 131 -10.36 8.65 -7.30
N ASP A 132 -9.09 8.80 -7.67
CA ASP A 132 -8.17 9.76 -7.05
C ASP A 132 -8.71 11.20 -7.14
N ARG A 133 -9.16 11.63 -8.34
CA ARG A 133 -9.82 12.94 -8.53
C ARG A 133 -11.09 13.14 -7.69
N SER A 134 -11.75 12.07 -7.24
CA SER A 134 -12.90 12.16 -6.33
C SER A 134 -12.50 12.40 -4.87
N GLY A 135 -11.20 12.44 -4.56
CA GLY A 135 -10.67 12.56 -3.20
C GLY A 135 -10.59 11.23 -2.45
N ARG A 136 -10.84 10.11 -3.14
CA ARG A 136 -10.79 8.76 -2.57
C ARG A 136 -9.44 8.12 -2.86
N LYS A 137 -9.02 7.23 -1.97
CA LYS A 137 -7.89 6.33 -2.18
C LYS A 137 -8.25 5.27 -3.20
N VAL A 138 -7.24 4.77 -3.90
CA VAL A 138 -7.36 3.75 -4.93
C VAL A 138 -6.86 2.42 -4.36
N ALA A 139 -7.70 1.39 -4.44
CA ALA A 139 -7.28 0.02 -4.26
C ALA A 139 -7.18 -0.65 -5.64
N PHE A 140 -6.09 -1.34 -5.88
CA PHE A 140 -5.98 -2.42 -6.86
C PHE A 140 -5.83 -3.74 -6.13
N ILE A 141 -6.03 -4.84 -6.85
CA ILE A 141 -5.79 -6.19 -6.34
C ILE A 141 -4.65 -6.80 -7.13
N GLY A 142 -3.65 -7.33 -6.42
CA GLY A 142 -2.59 -8.14 -6.98
C GLY A 142 -2.70 -9.58 -6.47
N MET A 143 -2.23 -10.54 -7.25
CA MET A 143 -2.05 -11.93 -6.81
C MET A 143 -0.56 -12.21 -6.70
N GLU A 144 -0.12 -12.66 -5.53
CA GLU A 144 1.24 -13.16 -5.33
C GLU A 144 1.17 -14.65 -5.06
N ASN A 145 1.97 -15.39 -5.83
CA ASN A 145 1.92 -16.84 -5.96
C ASN A 145 0.62 -17.36 -6.62
N PRO A 146 0.66 -17.82 -7.89
CA PRO A 146 -0.50 -18.36 -8.59
C PRO A 146 -0.89 -19.78 -8.15
N TYR A 147 -0.32 -20.31 -7.07
CA TYR A 147 -0.67 -21.62 -6.51
C TYR A 147 -2.19 -21.89 -6.34
N PRO A 148 -3.04 -20.90 -5.99
CA PRO A 148 -4.51 -21.04 -5.98
C PRO A 148 -5.16 -21.35 -7.35
N LEU A 149 -4.45 -21.13 -8.46
CA LEU A 149 -4.92 -21.47 -9.82
C LEU A 149 -4.86 -22.98 -10.08
N GLY A 150 -4.14 -23.73 -9.24
CA GLY A 150 -3.96 -25.16 -9.42
C GLY A 150 -3.01 -25.51 -10.57
N ALA A 151 -3.34 -26.57 -11.30
CA ALA A 151 -2.49 -27.11 -12.36
C ALA A 151 -2.75 -26.50 -13.75
N THR A 152 -3.73 -25.59 -13.89
CA THR A 152 -4.11 -24.99 -15.17
C THR A 152 -4.24 -23.46 -15.04
N ILE A 153 -4.44 -22.79 -16.17
CA ILE A 153 -4.66 -21.33 -16.24
C ILE A 153 -6.14 -20.97 -16.50
N GLU A 154 -7.03 -21.96 -16.50
CA GLU A 154 -8.45 -21.78 -16.87
C GLU A 154 -9.16 -20.82 -15.91
N ASP A 155 -8.73 -20.79 -14.64
CA ASP A 155 -9.30 -19.93 -13.62
C ASP A 155 -8.77 -18.49 -13.63
N VAL A 156 -7.78 -18.15 -14.45
CA VAL A 156 -7.19 -16.79 -14.46
C VAL A 156 -8.26 -15.72 -14.69
N GLU A 157 -9.19 -15.96 -15.61
CA GLU A 157 -10.28 -15.02 -15.88
C GLU A 157 -11.27 -14.93 -14.71
N THR A 158 -11.56 -16.06 -14.07
CA THR A 158 -12.39 -16.09 -12.86
C THR A 158 -11.81 -15.23 -11.75
N TRP A 159 -10.49 -15.27 -11.55
CA TRP A 159 -9.81 -14.42 -10.56
C TRP A 159 -9.72 -12.95 -10.96
N ARG A 160 -9.62 -12.66 -12.26
CA ARG A 160 -9.66 -11.29 -12.79
C ARG A 160 -11.01 -10.61 -12.50
N ASP A 161 -12.10 -11.37 -12.58
CA ASP A 161 -13.46 -10.84 -12.57
C ASP A 161 -14.16 -10.92 -11.18
N ALA A 162 -13.51 -11.53 -10.18
CA ALA A 162 -14.03 -11.74 -8.83
C ALA A 162 -13.92 -10.53 -7.90
#